data_AF-A0A6A5H7Z0-F1
#
_entry.id   AF-A0A6A5H7Z0-F1
#
_cell.length_a   1.000
_cell.length_b   1.000
_cell.length_c   1.000
_cell.angle_alpha   90.00
_cell.angle_beta   90.00
_cell.angle_gamma   90.00
#
_symmetry.space_group_name_H-M   'P 1'
#
loop_
_entity.id
_entity.type
_entity.pdbx_description
1 polymer ?
#
loop_
_entity_poly.entity_id
_entity_poly.type
_entity_poly.pdbx_seq_one_letter_code
_entity_poly.pdbx_strand_id
1 'polypeptide(L)'
;MLHPLLFYFFLHLHLAYCNYQASHHQDHSAPGYHGSYHHEVGQELQNIHDDMANGYQHHQDLGYPTGPPSPGPDHGYHDPHQYGYPSEPSLPLSPSAGSCLSRIRLAASFDPTISSKINRFIDSMRIDRLRAYVCERTAYFCDEHQQKEVGDLFHQYDRSIEIIDQVRHQLTSTEKDQLNMMENLNDTLAEQAFFVYKFHQLNPVDLAVLTSAKASLTTALSATAPDAALSKSMGSFTPQDLERLATLPVNHLPEEVRTHLARCQITSPEVVHDTVAFLLSVIGSKQNNYRR
;
A
#
# COMPACT_ATOMS: atom_id res chain seq x y z
N MET A 1 -46.68 11.79 -3.43
CA MET A 1 -46.93 10.45 -3.97
C MET A 1 -46.06 10.24 -5.20
N LEU A 2 -44.87 9.67 -5.04
CA LEU A 2 -43.97 9.38 -6.16
C LEU A 2 -44.57 8.25 -7.01
N HIS A 3 -44.58 8.45 -8.33
CA HIS A 3 -45.15 7.51 -9.29
C HIS A 3 -44.42 6.15 -9.28
N PRO A 4 -45.14 5.01 -9.24
CA PRO A 4 -44.54 3.67 -9.21
C PRO A 4 -43.64 3.39 -10.42
N LEU A 5 -43.90 4.03 -11.57
CA LEU A 5 -43.08 3.89 -12.78
C LEU A 5 -41.66 4.46 -12.63
N LEU A 6 -41.46 5.52 -11.84
CA LEU A 6 -40.12 6.06 -11.57
C LEU A 6 -39.31 5.10 -10.70
N PHE A 7 -39.95 4.43 -9.73
CA PHE A 7 -39.29 3.43 -8.89
C PHE A 7 -38.81 2.21 -9.70
N TYR A 8 -39.64 1.70 -10.63
CA TYR A 8 -39.24 0.64 -11.54
C TYR A 8 -38.11 1.06 -12.49
N PHE A 9 -38.11 2.31 -12.94
CA PHE A 9 -37.04 2.83 -13.79
C PHE A 9 -35.70 2.91 -13.04
N PHE A 10 -35.69 3.42 -11.80
CA PHE A 10 -34.48 3.44 -10.97
C PHE A 10 -34.01 2.03 -10.61
N LEU A 11 -34.92 1.11 -10.29
CA LEU A 11 -34.60 -0.28 -10.00
C LEU A 11 -33.96 -0.98 -11.22
N HIS A 12 -34.50 -0.76 -12.42
CA HIS A 12 -33.93 -1.32 -13.65
C HIS A 12 -32.61 -0.68 -14.05
N LEU A 13 -32.44 0.63 -13.85
CA LEU A 13 -31.17 1.30 -14.12
C LEU A 13 -30.08 0.81 -13.15
N HIS A 14 -30.43 0.57 -11.88
CA HIS A 14 -29.50 0.04 -10.88
C HIS A 14 -29.15 -1.44 -11.12
N LEU A 15 -30.14 -2.28 -11.47
CA LEU A 15 -29.91 -3.68 -11.85
C LEU A 15 -29.08 -3.80 -13.14
N ALA A 16 -29.31 -2.92 -14.12
CA ALA A 16 -28.52 -2.86 -15.33
C ALA A 16 -27.08 -2.42 -15.04
N TYR A 17 -26.87 -1.49 -14.10
CA TYR A 17 -25.54 -1.07 -13.67
C TYR A 17 -24.77 -2.18 -12.93
N CYS A 18 -25.41 -2.86 -11.98
CA CYS A 18 -24.82 -4.01 -11.28
C CYS A 18 -24.44 -5.13 -12.26
N ASN A 19 -25.27 -5.39 -13.27
CA ASN A 19 -24.96 -6.37 -14.31
C ASN A 19 -23.85 -5.91 -15.27
N TYR A 20 -23.81 -4.61 -15.62
CA TYR A 20 -22.79 -4.04 -16.49
C TYR A 20 -21.39 -4.11 -15.87
N GLN A 21 -21.26 -3.82 -14.56
CA GLN A 21 -20.00 -3.99 -13.85
C GLN A 21 -19.61 -5.46 -13.67
N ALA A 22 -20.57 -6.37 -13.50
CA ALA A 22 -20.30 -7.80 -13.43
C ALA A 22 -19.75 -8.38 -14.74
N SER A 23 -20.19 -7.86 -15.90
CA SER A 23 -19.68 -8.29 -17.22
C SER A 23 -18.28 -7.77 -17.54
N HIS A 24 -17.90 -6.57 -17.08
CA HIS A 24 -16.56 -6.03 -17.35
C HIS A 24 -15.43 -6.70 -16.55
N HIS A 25 -15.75 -7.44 -15.48
CA HIS A 25 -14.78 -8.21 -14.71
C HIS A 25 -14.62 -9.67 -15.18
N GLN A 26 -15.45 -10.16 -16.11
CA GLN A 26 -15.36 -11.54 -16.61
C GLN A 26 -14.33 -11.76 -17.73
N ASP A 27 -13.84 -10.70 -18.38
CA ASP A 27 -12.90 -10.80 -19.52
C ASP A 27 -11.42 -11.00 -19.14
N HIS A 28 -11.10 -11.22 -17.86
CA HIS A 28 -9.72 -11.48 -17.41
C HIS A 28 -9.47 -12.87 -16.83
N SER A 29 -10.36 -13.83 -17.09
CA SER A 29 -10.19 -15.21 -16.57
C SER A 29 -10.46 -16.28 -17.63
N ALA A 30 -9.45 -16.54 -18.48
CA ALA A 30 -9.21 -17.84 -19.12
C ALA A 30 -7.72 -17.99 -19.56
N PRO A 31 -7.17 -19.22 -19.62
CA PRO A 31 -5.75 -19.47 -19.39
C PRO A 31 -4.90 -19.63 -20.67
N GLY A 32 -3.63 -19.21 -20.57
CA GLY A 32 -2.54 -19.71 -21.41
C GLY A 32 -2.00 -18.74 -22.45
N TYR A 33 -1.03 -17.90 -22.07
CA TYR A 33 0.04 -17.44 -22.96
C TYR A 33 1.29 -17.12 -22.11
N HIS A 34 2.33 -17.95 -22.26
CA HIS A 34 3.68 -17.68 -21.80
C HIS A 34 4.32 -16.68 -22.77
N GLY A 35 4.85 -15.56 -22.27
CA GLY A 35 5.80 -14.73 -23.02
C GLY A 35 5.76 -13.25 -22.71
N SER A 36 6.89 -12.74 -22.20
CA SER A 36 7.33 -11.33 -22.26
C SER A 36 6.72 -10.32 -21.28
N TYR A 37 7.13 -10.39 -20.00
CA TYR A 37 7.00 -9.27 -19.05
C TYR A 37 8.34 -8.86 -18.38
N HIS A 38 9.47 -9.26 -18.97
CA HIS A 38 10.79 -8.98 -18.39
C HIS A 38 11.50 -7.75 -18.98
N HIS A 39 10.86 -6.96 -19.85
CA HIS A 39 11.56 -5.86 -20.54
C HIS A 39 11.10 -4.43 -20.19
N GLU A 40 9.94 -4.24 -19.55
CA GLU A 40 9.43 -2.87 -19.26
C GLU A 40 9.87 -2.31 -17.90
N VAL A 41 10.17 -3.16 -16.91
CA VAL A 41 10.63 -2.69 -15.58
C VAL A 41 12.07 -2.12 -15.64
N GLY A 42 12.84 -2.48 -16.66
CA GLY A 42 14.19 -1.93 -16.88
C GLY A 42 14.20 -0.51 -17.45
N GLN A 43 13.14 -0.08 -18.16
CA GLN A 43 13.08 1.25 -18.78
C GLN A 43 12.52 2.32 -17.83
N GLU A 44 11.62 1.98 -16.92
CA GLU A 44 11.11 2.95 -15.93
C GLU A 44 12.17 3.35 -14.88
N LEU A 45 13.06 2.43 -14.50
CA LEU A 45 14.18 2.74 -13.58
C LEU A 45 15.26 3.61 -14.24
N GLN A 46 15.41 3.54 -15.57
CA GLN A 46 16.33 4.40 -16.32
C GLN A 46 15.77 5.84 -16.41
N ASN A 47 14.46 5.99 -16.61
CA ASN A 47 13.80 7.29 -16.71
C ASN A 47 13.83 8.10 -15.39
N ILE A 48 13.81 7.43 -14.24
CA ILE A 48 13.95 8.10 -12.93
C ILE A 48 15.40 8.62 -12.71
N HIS A 49 16.39 7.96 -13.31
CA HIS A 49 17.78 8.38 -13.23
C HIS A 49 18.05 9.64 -14.07
N ASP A 50 17.40 9.76 -15.23
CA ASP A 50 17.53 10.91 -16.13
C ASP A 50 16.75 12.16 -15.66
N ASP A 51 15.61 12.00 -15.00
CA ASP A 51 14.84 13.14 -14.44
C ASP A 51 15.53 13.78 -13.21
N MET A 52 16.22 12.98 -12.39
CA MET A 52 17.05 13.54 -11.31
C MET A 52 18.26 14.30 -11.84
N ALA A 53 18.87 13.87 -12.96
CA ALA A 53 20.00 14.57 -13.56
C ALA A 53 19.61 15.96 -14.13
N ASN A 54 18.41 16.09 -14.71
CA ASN A 54 17.90 17.37 -15.23
C ASN A 54 17.43 18.33 -14.12
N GLY A 55 16.99 17.83 -12.97
CA GLY A 55 16.61 18.66 -11.82
C GLY A 55 17.77 19.44 -11.18
N TYR A 56 19.01 18.94 -11.29
CA TYR A 56 20.20 19.63 -10.78
C TYR A 56 20.70 20.78 -11.67
N GLN A 57 20.27 20.85 -12.94
CA GLN A 57 20.67 21.93 -13.84
C GLN A 57 19.89 23.24 -13.63
N HIS A 58 18.72 23.21 -12.98
CA HIS A 58 17.92 24.42 -12.75
C HIS A 58 18.24 25.18 -11.45
N HIS A 59 19.16 24.70 -10.63
CA HIS A 59 19.54 25.35 -9.37
C HIS A 59 20.90 26.08 -9.39
N GLN A 60 21.53 26.26 -10.56
CA GLN A 60 22.85 26.93 -10.67
C GLN A 60 22.81 28.47 -10.77
N ASP A 61 21.64 29.12 -10.74
CA ASP A 61 21.53 30.59 -10.92
C ASP A 61 21.60 31.44 -9.64
N LEU A 62 22.02 30.87 -8.49
CA LEU A 62 22.27 31.66 -7.27
C LEU A 62 23.73 31.47 -6.83
N GLY A 63 24.55 32.45 -7.20
CA GLY A 63 26.01 32.40 -7.14
C GLY A 63 26.61 32.20 -5.75
N TYR A 64 27.42 31.15 -5.65
CA TYR A 64 28.63 31.06 -4.81
C TYR A 64 29.71 30.26 -5.57
N PRO A 65 31.01 30.61 -5.46
CA PRO A 65 32.04 30.10 -6.36
C PRO A 65 32.78 28.86 -5.84
N THR A 66 33.32 28.09 -6.80
CA THR A 66 34.31 26.99 -6.72
C THR A 66 33.79 25.57 -6.45
N GLY A 67 33.46 24.86 -7.54
CA GLY A 67 33.48 23.39 -7.58
C GLY A 67 34.91 22.84 -7.73
N PRO A 68 35.17 21.57 -7.36
CA PRO A 68 36.47 20.92 -7.56
C PRO A 68 36.76 20.65 -9.05
N PRO A 69 38.04 20.58 -9.48
CA PRO A 69 38.40 20.42 -10.89
C PRO A 69 38.05 19.02 -11.43
N SER A 70 37.65 18.97 -12.70
CA SER A 70 37.29 17.75 -13.44
C SER A 70 38.44 16.72 -13.50
N PRO A 71 38.17 15.41 -13.39
CA PRO A 71 39.14 14.39 -13.74
C PRO A 71 39.21 14.20 -15.27
N GLY A 72 40.45 14.15 -15.79
CA GLY A 72 40.75 13.83 -17.19
C GLY A 72 40.51 12.34 -17.55
N PRO A 73 40.76 11.96 -18.82
CA PRO A 73 40.23 10.72 -19.38
C PRO A 73 41.04 9.47 -19.03
N ASP A 74 40.31 8.37 -18.92
CA ASP A 74 40.67 6.95 -19.06
C ASP A 74 41.85 6.39 -18.25
N HIS A 75 41.54 5.51 -17.29
CA HIS A 75 42.19 4.19 -17.14
C HIS A 75 41.29 3.21 -16.38
N GLY A 76 40.87 2.14 -17.08
CA GLY A 76 40.52 0.85 -16.48
C GLY A 76 39.07 0.67 -16.01
N TYR A 77 38.20 0.20 -16.91
CA TYR A 77 36.99 -0.52 -16.53
C TYR A 77 37.36 -1.70 -15.61
N HIS A 78 37.06 -1.58 -14.32
CA HIS A 78 36.85 -2.73 -13.43
C HIS A 78 35.34 -2.84 -13.22
N ASP A 79 34.79 -3.92 -13.73
CA ASP A 79 33.41 -4.36 -13.57
C ASP A 79 33.11 -4.60 -12.07
N PRO A 80 32.17 -3.87 -11.42
CA PRO A 80 31.89 -4.04 -9.99
C PRO A 80 30.93 -5.21 -9.68
N HIS A 81 30.54 -6.05 -10.65
CA HIS A 81 29.54 -7.12 -10.45
C HIS A 81 30.03 -8.34 -9.65
N GLN A 82 30.95 -8.19 -8.70
CA GLN A 82 31.51 -9.32 -7.93
C GLN A 82 31.45 -9.16 -6.40
N TYR A 83 30.44 -8.46 -5.89
CA TYR A 83 30.00 -8.64 -4.50
C TYR A 83 28.62 -9.26 -4.50
N GLY A 84 28.59 -10.59 -4.40
CA GLY A 84 27.37 -11.33 -4.07
C GLY A 84 26.95 -10.95 -2.66
N TYR A 85 26.02 -9.99 -2.55
CA TYR A 85 25.35 -9.71 -1.30
C TYR A 85 24.56 -10.96 -0.88
N PRO A 86 24.65 -11.41 0.38
CA PRO A 86 23.81 -12.48 0.86
C PRO A 86 22.36 -11.98 0.79
N SER A 87 21.61 -12.48 -0.19
CA SER A 87 20.17 -12.31 -0.23
C SER A 87 19.63 -12.96 1.05
N GLU A 88 19.04 -12.16 1.94
CA GLU A 88 18.28 -12.73 3.05
C GLU A 88 17.28 -13.72 2.45
N PRO A 89 17.19 -14.97 2.97
CA PRO A 89 16.20 -15.91 2.48
C PRO A 89 14.83 -15.35 2.84
N SER A 90 14.15 -14.79 1.85
CA SER A 90 12.74 -14.43 1.95
C SER A 90 11.98 -15.73 2.15
N LEU A 91 11.59 -16.01 3.39
CA LEU A 91 10.69 -17.13 3.66
C LEU A 91 9.41 -16.87 2.85
N PRO A 92 8.89 -17.88 2.13
CA PRO A 92 7.69 -17.71 1.34
C PRO A 92 6.56 -17.24 2.25
N LEU A 93 5.85 -16.19 1.81
CA LEU A 93 4.69 -15.62 2.51
C LEU A 93 3.72 -16.76 2.86
N SER A 94 3.42 -16.94 4.15
CA SER A 94 2.48 -17.97 4.56
C SER A 94 1.10 -17.69 3.96
N PRO A 95 0.31 -18.73 3.58
CA PRO A 95 -1.01 -18.52 3.01
C PRO A 95 -1.95 -17.71 3.93
N SER A 96 -1.83 -17.86 5.25
CA SER A 96 -2.67 -17.17 6.22
C SER A 96 -2.25 -15.71 6.40
N ALA A 97 -0.95 -15.39 6.48
CA ALA A 97 -0.48 -14.00 6.41
C ALA A 97 -0.90 -13.35 5.09
N GLY A 98 -0.77 -14.07 3.97
CA GLY A 98 -1.21 -13.60 2.67
C GLY A 98 -2.70 -13.28 2.59
N SER A 99 -3.55 -14.13 3.18
CA SER A 99 -4.99 -13.88 3.30
C SER A 99 -5.31 -12.64 4.13
N CYS A 100 -4.59 -12.42 5.23
CA CYS A 100 -4.75 -11.22 6.05
C CYS A 100 -4.33 -9.94 5.30
N LEU A 101 -3.17 -9.96 4.63
CA LEU A 101 -2.69 -8.83 3.84
C LEU A 101 -3.63 -8.51 2.67
N SER A 102 -4.23 -9.52 2.03
CA SER A 102 -5.20 -9.29 0.95
C SER A 102 -6.49 -8.64 1.44
N ARG A 103 -6.96 -8.96 2.65
CA ARG A 103 -8.09 -8.26 3.30
C ARG A 103 -7.76 -6.81 3.63
N ILE A 104 -6.56 -6.54 4.15
CA ILE A 104 -6.10 -5.17 4.41
C ILE A 104 -6.03 -4.38 3.10
N ARG A 105 -5.53 -4.98 2.02
CA ARG A 105 -5.49 -4.37 0.69
C ARG A 105 -6.90 -4.12 0.14
N LEU A 106 -7.83 -5.07 0.31
CA LEU A 106 -9.23 -4.84 -0.05
C LEU A 106 -9.82 -3.69 0.76
N ALA A 107 -9.50 -3.57 2.05
CA ALA A 107 -9.95 -2.44 2.84
C ALA A 107 -9.36 -1.12 2.31
N ALA A 108 -8.11 -1.14 1.84
CA ALA A 108 -7.43 0.01 1.27
C ALA A 108 -8.05 0.53 -0.05
N SER A 109 -8.80 -0.29 -0.79
CA SER A 109 -9.58 0.19 -1.94
C SER A 109 -10.83 0.98 -1.54
N PHE A 110 -11.25 0.88 -0.28
CA PHE A 110 -12.46 1.52 0.26
C PHE A 110 -12.16 2.57 1.35
N ASP A 111 -10.94 2.56 1.88
CA ASP A 111 -10.40 3.58 2.78
C ASP A 111 -9.05 4.09 2.22
N PRO A 112 -9.05 5.22 1.48
CA PRO A 112 -7.84 5.84 0.94
C PRO A 112 -6.77 6.15 2.00
N THR A 113 -7.17 6.27 3.27
CA THR A 113 -6.25 6.50 4.38
C THR A 113 -5.33 5.29 4.57
N ILE A 114 -5.84 4.07 4.38
CA ILE A 114 -5.07 2.84 4.54
C ILE A 114 -4.03 2.73 3.43
N SER A 115 -4.44 2.90 2.17
CA SER A 115 -3.52 2.85 1.03
C SER A 115 -2.47 3.95 1.11
N SER A 116 -2.86 5.18 1.43
CA SER A 116 -1.94 6.31 1.57
C SER A 116 -0.86 6.06 2.63
N LYS A 117 -1.23 5.54 3.82
CA LYS A 117 -0.26 5.24 4.89
C LYS A 117 0.68 4.09 4.51
N ILE A 118 0.15 3.01 3.93
CA ILE A 118 0.98 1.87 3.49
C ILE A 118 2.00 2.33 2.44
N ASN A 119 1.54 3.02 1.39
CA ASN A 119 2.41 3.48 0.31
C ASN A 119 3.47 4.45 0.83
N ARG A 120 3.08 5.45 1.65
CA ARG A 120 4.01 6.39 2.27
C ARG A 120 5.14 5.68 3.02
N PHE A 121 4.83 4.67 3.84
CA PHE A 121 5.85 3.96 4.62
C PHE A 121 6.73 3.05 3.77
N ILE A 122 6.16 2.37 2.77
CA ILE A 122 6.94 1.57 1.80
C ILE A 122 7.88 2.47 1.01
N ASP A 123 7.37 3.56 0.45
CA ASP A 123 8.12 4.39 -0.49
C ASP A 123 9.25 5.15 0.20
N SER A 124 9.05 5.51 1.47
CA SER A 124 10.09 6.08 2.33
C SER A 124 11.04 5.06 2.96
N MET A 125 10.89 3.76 2.67
CA MET A 125 11.64 2.66 3.32
C MET A 125 11.50 2.63 4.85
N ARG A 126 10.42 3.22 5.39
CA ARG A 126 10.09 3.25 6.82
C ARG A 126 9.39 1.97 7.26
N ILE A 127 10.13 0.87 7.19
CA ILE A 127 9.64 -0.48 7.52
C ILE A 127 9.20 -0.58 8.98
N ASP A 128 9.83 0.18 9.88
CA ASP A 128 9.42 0.34 11.28
C ASP A 128 7.96 0.84 11.41
N ARG A 129 7.61 1.89 10.65
CA ARG A 129 6.26 2.45 10.64
C ARG A 129 5.28 1.57 9.88
N LEU A 130 5.72 0.94 8.78
CA LEU A 130 4.90 0.00 8.05
C LEU A 130 4.49 -1.19 8.92
N ARG A 131 5.44 -1.80 9.64
CA ARG A 131 5.18 -2.88 10.60
C ARG A 131 4.14 -2.45 11.62
N ALA A 132 4.38 -1.34 12.32
CA ALA A 132 3.47 -0.85 13.34
C ALA A 132 2.05 -0.61 12.79
N TYR A 133 1.96 -0.01 11.60
CA TYR A 133 0.68 0.27 10.97
C TYR A 133 -0.06 -0.99 10.52
N VAL A 134 0.62 -1.89 9.80
CA VAL A 134 0.02 -3.15 9.32
C VAL A 134 -0.39 -4.03 10.49
N CYS A 135 0.46 -4.20 11.50
CA CYS A 135 0.13 -4.96 12.71
C CYS A 135 -1.03 -4.35 13.51
N GLU A 136 -1.21 -3.02 13.50
CA GLU A 136 -2.42 -2.42 14.06
C GLU A 136 -3.66 -2.75 13.22
N ARG A 137 -3.55 -2.77 11.90
CA ARG A 137 -4.69 -3.08 11.01
C ARG A 137 -5.11 -4.54 11.09
N THR A 138 -4.20 -5.47 11.34
CA THR A 138 -4.55 -6.90 11.44
C THR A 138 -5.61 -7.16 12.52
N ALA A 139 -5.65 -6.37 13.60
CA ALA A 139 -6.66 -6.47 14.67
C ALA A 139 -8.11 -6.26 14.18
N TYR A 140 -8.31 -5.60 13.03
CA TYR A 140 -9.64 -5.37 12.46
C TYR A 140 -10.02 -6.42 11.42
N PHE A 141 -9.05 -6.90 10.65
CA PHE A 141 -9.32 -7.67 9.43
C PHE A 141 -8.98 -9.15 9.53
N CYS A 142 -8.26 -9.56 10.58
CA CYS A 142 -7.62 -10.86 10.68
C CYS A 142 -7.86 -11.51 12.04
N ASP A 143 -7.90 -12.83 12.07
CA ASP A 143 -7.97 -13.59 13.31
C ASP A 143 -6.62 -13.64 14.04
N GLU A 144 -6.60 -14.15 15.28
CA GLU A 144 -5.39 -14.18 16.12
C GLU A 144 -4.23 -14.97 15.48
N HIS A 145 -4.55 -16.05 14.74
CA HIS A 145 -3.55 -16.86 14.06
C HIS A 145 -2.91 -16.08 12.91
N GLN A 146 -3.72 -15.45 12.08
CA GLN A 146 -3.28 -14.57 11.00
C GLN A 146 -2.48 -13.37 11.51
N GLN A 147 -2.92 -12.75 12.61
CA GLN A 147 -2.20 -11.64 13.25
C GLN A 147 -0.78 -12.06 13.65
N LYS A 148 -0.64 -13.24 14.25
CA LYS A 148 0.67 -13.79 14.62
C LYS A 148 1.55 -14.02 13.40
N GLU A 149 1.03 -14.66 12.35
CA GLU A 149 1.83 -14.93 11.14
C GLU A 149 2.27 -13.66 10.41
N VAL A 150 1.44 -12.61 10.39
CA VAL A 150 1.87 -11.29 9.87
C VAL A 150 2.95 -10.67 10.76
N GLY A 151 2.86 -10.84 12.08
CA GLY A 151 3.93 -10.45 13.01
C GLY A 151 5.24 -11.18 12.71
N ASP A 152 5.18 -12.49 12.53
CA ASP A 152 6.32 -13.35 12.18
C ASP A 152 6.93 -13.01 10.81
N LEU A 153 6.11 -12.58 9.83
CA LEU A 153 6.60 -12.02 8.58
C LEU A 153 7.47 -10.78 8.82
N PHE A 154 7.01 -9.85 9.66
CA PHE A 154 7.76 -8.62 9.92
C PHE A 154 9.04 -8.83 10.73
N HIS A 155 9.15 -9.93 11.49
CA HIS A 155 10.39 -10.30 12.18
C HIS A 155 11.54 -10.60 11.22
N GLN A 156 11.25 -10.99 9.97
CA GLN A 156 12.29 -11.17 8.94
C GLN A 156 12.99 -9.87 8.57
N TYR A 157 12.37 -8.71 8.89
CA TYR A 157 12.92 -7.39 8.60
C TYR A 157 13.42 -6.68 9.86
N ASP A 158 13.65 -7.40 10.96
CA ASP A 158 14.18 -6.83 12.21
C ASP A 158 15.52 -6.13 11.96
N ARG A 159 16.38 -6.67 11.08
CA ARG A 159 17.64 -6.02 10.68
C ARG A 159 17.40 -4.67 9.97
N SER A 160 16.41 -4.59 9.09
CA SER A 160 16.03 -3.32 8.44
C SER A 160 15.55 -2.30 9.46
N ILE A 161 14.78 -2.73 10.47
CA ILE A 161 14.28 -1.87 11.55
C ILE A 161 15.43 -1.35 12.41
N GLU A 162 16.40 -2.20 12.75
CA GLU A 162 17.61 -1.78 13.48
C GLU A 162 18.38 -0.67 12.75
N ILE A 163 18.57 -0.80 11.43
CA ILE A 163 19.24 0.22 10.61
C ILE A 163 18.46 1.53 10.68
N ILE A 164 17.14 1.49 10.51
CA ILE A 164 16.27 2.67 10.59
C ILE A 164 16.39 3.34 11.97
N ASP A 165 16.36 2.55 13.05
CA ASP A 165 16.51 3.08 14.40
C ASP A 165 17.88 3.72 14.60
N GLN A 166 18.96 3.12 14.10
CA GLN A 166 20.29 3.74 14.16
C GLN A 166 20.33 5.10 13.46
N VAL A 167 19.77 5.21 12.25
CA VAL A 167 19.64 6.48 11.52
C VAL A 167 18.89 7.51 12.37
N ARG A 168 17.76 7.12 12.98
CA ARG A 168 16.96 8.00 13.83
C ARG A 168 17.71 8.49 15.07
N HIS A 169 18.52 7.64 15.68
CA HIS A 169 19.34 8.01 16.84
C HIS A 169 20.46 8.99 16.46
N GLN A 170 21.00 8.88 15.25
CA GLN A 170 22.08 9.72 14.74
C GLN A 170 21.61 11.07 14.19
N LEU A 171 20.29 11.31 14.09
CA LEU A 171 19.77 12.61 13.66
C LEU A 171 20.22 13.74 14.59
N THR A 172 20.66 14.83 13.98
CA THR A 172 21.01 16.07 14.68
C THR A 172 19.76 16.72 15.28
N SER A 173 19.94 17.70 16.19
CA SER A 173 18.82 18.46 16.74
C SER A 173 18.03 19.17 15.64
N THR A 174 18.72 19.82 14.69
CA THR A 174 18.09 20.53 13.57
C THR A 174 17.23 19.62 12.71
N GLU A 175 17.70 18.40 12.44
CA GLU A 175 16.95 17.43 11.65
C GLU A 175 15.72 16.89 12.38
N LYS A 176 15.83 16.71 13.71
CA LYS A 176 14.69 16.37 14.55
C LYS A 176 13.66 17.50 14.55
N ASP A 177 14.09 18.75 14.63
CA ASP A 177 13.20 19.91 14.57
C ASP A 177 12.51 20.02 13.19
N GLN A 178 13.24 19.75 12.11
CA GLN A 178 12.67 19.67 10.76
C GLN A 178 11.60 18.58 10.64
N LEU A 179 11.90 17.37 11.12
CA LEU A 179 10.93 16.27 11.14
C LEU A 179 9.69 16.62 11.97
N ASN A 180 9.87 17.23 13.15
CA ASN A 180 8.76 17.68 13.98
C ASN A 180 7.91 18.72 13.26
N MET A 181 8.53 19.66 12.52
CA MET A 181 7.81 20.64 11.71
C MET A 181 7.01 19.97 10.58
N MET A 182 7.62 19.02 9.86
CA MET A 182 6.94 18.26 8.80
C MET A 182 5.76 17.46 9.36
N GLU A 183 5.92 16.80 10.50
CA GLU A 183 4.86 16.05 11.18
C GLU A 183 3.71 16.97 11.62
N ASN A 184 4.03 18.12 12.23
CA ASN A 184 3.03 19.11 12.65
C ASN A 184 2.24 19.73 11.49
N LEU A 185 2.87 19.88 10.33
CA LEU A 185 2.23 20.37 9.11
C LEU A 185 1.54 19.26 8.31
N ASN A 186 1.67 18.00 8.76
CA ASN A 186 1.29 16.81 8.00
C ASN A 186 1.88 16.79 6.58
N ASP A 187 3.11 17.30 6.43
CA ASP A 187 3.85 17.32 5.16
C ASP A 187 4.51 15.96 4.92
N THR A 188 3.70 15.04 4.40
CA THR A 188 4.11 13.65 4.20
C THR A 188 5.15 13.48 3.09
N LEU A 189 5.17 14.39 2.11
CA LEU A 189 6.11 14.34 0.99
C LEU A 189 7.50 14.79 1.43
N ALA A 190 7.58 15.88 2.21
CA ALA A 190 8.85 16.33 2.77
C ALA A 190 9.45 15.30 3.73
N GLU A 191 8.64 14.69 4.60
CA GLU A 191 9.13 13.62 5.49
C GLU A 191 9.63 12.42 4.69
N GLN A 192 8.91 12.01 3.64
CA GLN A 192 9.34 10.92 2.77
C GLN A 192 10.69 11.25 2.11
N ALA A 193 10.82 12.43 1.50
CA ALA A 193 12.06 12.86 0.86
C ALA A 193 13.22 12.91 1.85
N PHE A 194 12.98 13.37 3.08
CA PHE A 194 13.98 13.39 4.15
C PHE A 194 14.53 11.98 4.45
N PHE A 195 13.65 11.00 4.69
CA PHE A 195 14.11 9.65 5.02
C PHE A 195 14.78 8.95 3.85
N VAL A 196 14.23 9.11 2.64
CA VAL A 196 14.86 8.60 1.42
C VAL A 196 16.28 9.15 1.29
N TYR A 197 16.44 10.48 1.43
CA TYR A 197 17.76 11.10 1.41
C TYR A 197 18.69 10.52 2.48
N LYS A 198 18.21 10.37 3.72
CA LYS A 198 19.01 9.79 4.82
C LYS A 198 19.45 8.37 4.55
N PHE A 199 18.59 7.54 3.99
CA PHE A 199 18.93 6.15 3.68
C PHE A 199 19.92 6.04 2.52
N HIS A 200 19.88 6.96 1.53
CA HIS A 200 20.88 6.99 0.46
C HIS A 200 22.29 7.39 0.93
N GLN A 201 22.43 7.96 2.13
CA GLN A 201 23.75 8.26 2.72
C GLN A 201 24.32 7.08 3.52
N LEU A 202 23.59 5.97 3.65
CA LEU A 202 24.08 4.77 4.31
C LEU A 202 25.20 4.12 3.49
N ASN A 203 25.96 3.25 4.16
CA ASN A 203 26.88 2.38 3.42
C ASN A 203 26.08 1.46 2.46
N PRO A 204 26.71 0.99 1.36
CA PRO A 204 26.01 0.21 0.35
C PRO A 204 25.33 -1.07 0.85
N VAL A 205 25.88 -1.70 1.90
CA VAL A 205 25.32 -2.93 2.48
C VAL A 205 23.99 -2.65 3.16
N ASP A 206 23.95 -1.65 4.05
CA ASP A 206 22.73 -1.30 4.78
C ASP A 206 21.66 -0.73 3.84
N LEU A 207 22.04 0.06 2.83
CA LEU A 207 21.11 0.52 1.80
C LEU A 207 20.51 -0.65 0.99
N ALA A 208 21.32 -1.66 0.65
CA ALA A 208 20.84 -2.85 -0.05
C ALA A 208 19.84 -3.65 0.79
N VAL A 209 20.06 -3.76 2.11
CA VAL A 209 19.11 -4.40 3.04
C VAL A 209 17.77 -3.67 3.02
N LEU A 210 17.76 -2.34 3.17
CA LEU A 210 16.51 -1.56 3.15
C LEU A 210 15.78 -1.64 1.80
N THR A 211 16.53 -1.59 0.70
CA THR A 211 15.96 -1.67 -0.66
C THR A 211 15.36 -3.04 -0.95
N SER A 212 16.06 -4.12 -0.55
CA SER A 212 15.57 -5.49 -0.66
C SER A 212 14.29 -5.71 0.17
N ALA A 213 14.28 -5.19 1.40
CA ALA A 213 13.13 -5.30 2.28
C ALA A 213 11.92 -4.51 1.75
N LYS A 214 12.14 -3.29 1.20
CA LYS A 214 11.12 -2.52 0.48
C LYS A 214 10.52 -3.36 -0.66
N ALA A 215 11.34 -3.88 -1.56
CA ALA A 215 10.87 -4.66 -2.72
C ALA A 215 10.09 -5.92 -2.30
N SER A 216 10.58 -6.62 -1.28
CA SER A 216 9.93 -7.82 -0.74
C SER A 216 8.57 -7.50 -0.13
N LEU A 217 8.47 -6.45 0.68
CA LEU A 217 7.22 -6.04 1.31
C LEU A 217 6.21 -5.49 0.30
N THR A 218 6.66 -4.72 -0.70
CA THR A 218 5.82 -4.30 -1.83
C THR A 218 5.21 -5.50 -2.54
N THR A 219 6.03 -6.53 -2.80
CA THR A 219 5.56 -7.78 -3.39
C THR A 219 4.56 -8.48 -2.49
N ALA A 220 4.86 -8.66 -1.20
CA ALA A 220 3.96 -9.36 -0.27
C ALA A 220 2.58 -8.69 -0.15
N LEU A 221 2.55 -7.35 -0.10
CA LEU A 221 1.32 -6.56 -0.04
C LEU A 221 0.54 -6.54 -1.37
N SER A 222 1.22 -6.81 -2.49
CA SER A 222 0.65 -6.77 -3.84
C SER A 222 0.35 -8.15 -4.45
N ALA A 223 0.94 -9.23 -3.94
CA ALA A 223 0.86 -10.56 -4.54
C ALA A 223 -0.46 -11.30 -4.25
N THR A 224 -1.15 -10.92 -3.18
CA THR A 224 -2.31 -11.68 -2.69
C THR A 224 -3.61 -11.04 -3.14
N ALA A 225 -4.30 -11.74 -4.05
CA ALA A 225 -5.64 -11.35 -4.44
C ALA A 225 -6.60 -11.58 -3.25
N PRO A 226 -7.47 -10.62 -2.93
CA PRO A 226 -8.53 -10.84 -1.96
C PRO A 226 -9.49 -11.94 -2.44
N ASP A 227 -10.23 -12.54 -1.49
CA ASP A 227 -11.24 -13.54 -1.81
C ASP A 227 -12.18 -13.02 -2.91
N ALA A 228 -12.38 -13.81 -3.97
CA ALA A 228 -13.07 -13.34 -5.16
C ALA A 228 -14.56 -13.06 -4.90
N ALA A 229 -15.20 -13.83 -4.01
CA ALA A 229 -16.60 -13.66 -3.67
C ALA A 229 -16.80 -12.40 -2.82
N LEU A 230 -15.94 -12.20 -1.81
CA LEU A 230 -15.91 -10.98 -0.99
C LEU A 230 -15.55 -9.75 -1.82
N SER A 231 -14.59 -9.86 -2.74
CA SER A 231 -14.22 -8.74 -3.62
C SER A 231 -15.37 -8.34 -4.54
N LYS A 232 -16.07 -9.33 -5.10
CA LYS A 232 -17.27 -9.10 -5.92
C LYS A 232 -18.40 -8.46 -5.12
N SER A 233 -18.65 -8.94 -3.89
CA SER A 233 -19.71 -8.36 -3.05
C SER A 233 -19.36 -6.94 -2.62
N MET A 234 -18.10 -6.69 -2.25
CA MET A 234 -17.60 -5.35 -1.93
C MET A 234 -17.65 -4.41 -3.14
N GLY A 235 -17.41 -4.92 -4.35
CA GLY A 235 -17.58 -4.16 -5.60
C GLY A 235 -19.02 -3.71 -5.88
N SER A 236 -20.02 -4.25 -5.19
CA SER A 236 -21.40 -3.77 -5.30
C SER A 236 -21.67 -2.46 -4.54
N PHE A 237 -20.73 -1.99 -3.72
CA PHE A 237 -20.84 -0.74 -2.97
C PHE A 237 -20.08 0.39 -3.67
N THR A 238 -20.74 1.52 -3.85
CA THR A 238 -20.07 2.75 -4.30
C THR A 238 -19.36 3.44 -3.13
N PRO A 239 -18.39 4.34 -3.38
CA PRO A 239 -17.81 5.17 -2.33
C PRO A 239 -18.86 5.94 -1.51
N GLN A 240 -19.92 6.42 -2.16
CA GLN A 240 -21.04 7.12 -1.52
C GLN A 240 -21.87 6.21 -0.62
N ASP A 241 -22.07 4.95 -1.01
CA ASP A 241 -22.73 3.96 -0.15
C ASP A 241 -21.93 3.74 1.12
N LEU A 242 -20.61 3.65 1.00
CA LEU A 242 -19.71 3.44 2.15
C LEU A 242 -19.65 4.66 3.07
N GLU A 243 -19.68 5.86 2.53
CA GLU A 243 -19.81 7.10 3.32
C GLU A 243 -21.14 7.12 4.07
N ARG A 244 -22.25 6.80 3.38
CA ARG A 244 -23.57 6.70 4.02
C ARG A 244 -23.57 5.66 5.14
N LEU A 245 -23.04 4.47 4.88
CA LEU A 245 -22.91 3.42 5.88
C LEU A 245 -22.09 3.90 7.08
N ALA A 246 -20.96 4.58 6.86
CA ALA A 246 -20.11 5.10 7.94
C ALA A 246 -20.82 6.10 8.88
N THR A 247 -21.91 6.76 8.42
CA THR A 247 -22.74 7.65 9.25
C THR A 247 -23.81 6.92 10.07
N LEU A 248 -24.11 5.66 9.75
CA LEU A 248 -25.14 4.90 10.45
C LEU A 248 -24.64 4.42 11.82
N PRO A 249 -25.53 4.33 12.82
CA PRO A 249 -25.25 3.61 14.05
C PRO A 249 -24.79 2.16 13.75
N VAL A 250 -23.75 1.69 14.45
CA VAL A 250 -23.10 0.39 14.17
C VAL A 250 -24.08 -0.79 14.23
N ASN A 251 -25.10 -0.70 15.09
CA ASN A 251 -26.16 -1.70 15.21
C ASN A 251 -27.11 -1.77 13.99
N HIS A 252 -27.18 -0.73 13.16
CA HIS A 252 -28.00 -0.72 11.94
C HIS A 252 -27.22 -1.16 10.70
N LEU A 253 -25.88 -1.15 10.74
CA LEU A 253 -25.03 -1.54 9.62
C LEU A 253 -25.32 -2.95 9.07
N PRO A 254 -25.46 -4.00 9.90
CA PRO A 254 -25.67 -5.34 9.38
C PRO A 254 -26.90 -5.46 8.49
N GLU A 255 -28.00 -4.81 8.88
CA GLU A 255 -29.27 -4.92 8.16
C GLU A 255 -29.26 -4.11 6.86
N GLU A 256 -28.67 -2.91 6.88
CA GLU A 256 -28.53 -2.08 5.69
C GLU A 256 -27.64 -2.77 4.64
N VAL A 257 -26.53 -3.36 5.08
CA VAL A 257 -25.62 -4.12 4.21
C VAL A 257 -26.33 -5.34 3.60
N ARG A 258 -27.06 -6.12 4.41
CA ARG A 258 -27.85 -7.26 3.88
C ARG A 258 -28.88 -6.82 2.86
N THR A 259 -29.60 -5.73 3.14
CA THR A 259 -30.61 -5.16 2.25
C THR A 259 -29.99 -4.68 0.94
N HIS A 260 -28.79 -4.09 0.98
CA HIS A 260 -28.03 -3.73 -0.22
C HIS A 260 -27.64 -4.96 -1.04
N LEU A 261 -27.02 -5.94 -0.41
CA LEU A 261 -26.59 -7.17 -1.08
C LEU A 261 -27.76 -7.94 -1.72
N ALA A 262 -28.90 -8.01 -1.04
CA ALA A 262 -30.12 -8.62 -1.57
C ALA A 262 -30.62 -7.89 -2.85
N ARG A 263 -30.57 -6.54 -2.87
CA ARG A 263 -30.90 -5.75 -4.07
C ARG A 263 -29.95 -6.02 -5.23
N CYS A 264 -28.69 -6.31 -4.94
CA CYS A 264 -27.66 -6.70 -5.90
C CYS A 264 -27.67 -8.21 -6.23
N GLN A 265 -28.68 -8.96 -5.79
CA GLN A 265 -28.81 -10.42 -5.98
C GLN A 265 -27.65 -11.25 -5.40
N ILE A 266 -26.93 -10.70 -4.42
CA ILE A 266 -25.91 -11.42 -3.66
C ILE A 266 -26.59 -12.02 -2.43
N THR A 267 -26.96 -13.29 -2.53
CA THR A 267 -27.82 -13.98 -1.54
C THR A 267 -27.15 -15.18 -0.86
N SER A 268 -25.94 -15.55 -1.26
CA SER A 268 -25.18 -16.63 -0.61
C SER A 268 -24.96 -16.28 0.87
N PRO A 269 -25.45 -17.10 1.82
CA PRO A 269 -25.38 -16.77 3.25
C PRO A 269 -23.96 -16.52 3.76
N GLU A 270 -22.99 -17.30 3.28
CA GLU A 270 -21.57 -17.16 3.65
C GLU A 270 -21.00 -15.83 3.16
N VAL A 271 -21.21 -15.50 1.87
CA VAL A 271 -20.73 -14.24 1.28
C VAL A 271 -21.39 -13.03 1.95
N VAL A 272 -22.68 -13.11 2.24
CA VAL A 272 -23.41 -12.03 2.93
C VAL A 272 -22.85 -11.84 4.34
N HIS A 273 -22.65 -12.92 5.09
CA HIS A 273 -22.07 -12.87 6.43
C HIS A 273 -20.68 -12.24 6.41
N ASP A 274 -19.81 -12.70 5.51
CA ASP A 274 -18.42 -12.23 5.42
C ASP A 274 -18.34 -10.77 4.98
N THR A 275 -19.20 -10.35 4.06
CA THR A 275 -19.28 -8.95 3.61
C THR A 275 -19.74 -8.03 4.74
N VAL A 276 -20.74 -8.45 5.52
CA VAL A 276 -21.21 -7.70 6.70
C VAL A 276 -20.09 -7.56 7.72
N ALA A 277 -19.42 -8.67 8.08
CA ALA A 277 -18.32 -8.66 9.02
C ALA A 277 -17.17 -7.76 8.54
N PHE A 278 -16.81 -7.86 7.26
CA PHE A 278 -15.76 -7.04 6.67
C PHE A 278 -16.10 -5.54 6.67
N LEU A 279 -17.31 -5.16 6.31
CA LEU A 279 -17.73 -3.75 6.33
C LEU A 279 -17.76 -3.16 7.74
N LEU A 280 -18.17 -3.95 8.74
CA LEU A 280 -18.07 -3.55 10.14
C LEU A 280 -16.61 -3.27 10.53
N SER A 281 -15.67 -4.13 10.10
CA SER A 281 -14.23 -3.91 10.31
C SER A 281 -13.70 -2.67 9.60
N VAL A 282 -14.11 -2.42 8.34
CA VAL A 282 -13.73 -1.21 7.59
C VAL A 282 -14.21 0.05 8.31
N ILE A 283 -15.47 0.08 8.74
CA ILE A 283 -16.06 1.23 9.42
C ILE A 283 -15.44 1.44 10.81
N GLY A 284 -15.24 0.35 11.56
CA GLY A 284 -14.55 0.40 12.86
C GLY A 284 -13.11 0.91 12.74
N SER A 285 -12.37 0.45 11.72
CA SER A 285 -11.01 0.92 11.39
C SER A 285 -11.00 2.42 11.05
N LYS A 286 -11.97 2.89 10.26
CA LYS A 286 -12.14 4.33 9.92
C LYS A 286 -12.39 5.18 11.15
N GLN A 287 -13.31 4.79 12.03
CA GLN A 287 -13.64 5.57 13.23
C GLN A 287 -12.43 5.76 14.16
N ASN A 288 -11.51 4.79 14.22
CA ASN A 288 -10.27 4.93 14.97
C ASN A 288 -9.19 5.77 14.27
N ASN A 289 -9.22 5.87 12.92
CA ASN A 289 -8.33 6.78 12.19
C ASN A 289 -8.65 8.27 12.46
N TYR A 290 -9.90 8.62 12.77
CA TYR A 290 -10.32 10.00 13.06
C TYR A 290 -10.24 10.41 14.53
N ARG A 291 -9.92 9.47 15.43
CA ARG A 291 -9.81 9.72 16.88
C ARG A 291 -8.37 9.90 17.39
N ARG A 292 -7.37 9.81 16.51
CA ARG A 292 -5.97 10.08 16.79
C ARG A 292 -5.50 11.26 15.96
#